data_AF-A0A1T4MKB2-F1
#
_entry.id   AF-A0A1T4MKB2-F1
#
_cell.length_a   1.000
_cell.length_b   1.000
_cell.length_c   1.000
_cell.angle_alpha   90.00
_cell.angle_beta   90.00
_cell.angle_gamma   90.00
#
_symmetry.space_group_name_H-M   'P 1'
#
loop_
_entity.id
_entity.type
_entity.pdbx_description
1 polymer ?
#
loop_
_entity_poly.entity_id
_entity_poly.type
_entity_poly.pdbx_seq_one_letter_code
_entity_poly.pdbx_strand_id
1 'polypeptide(L)' 'MERERQQEQLENVYCKCGKIVAQKKRYKLYIKCRHCKRYLILSTGGSPWQVIGSNDP' A
#
# COMPACT_ATOMS: atom_id res chain seq x y z
N MET A 1 8.80 -28.80 -3.73
CA MET A 1 7.85 -27.77 -4.22
C MET A 1 7.58 -26.79 -3.09
N GLU A 2 8.61 -26.05 -2.70
CA GLU A 2 8.65 -25.25 -1.47
C GLU A 2 9.25 -23.87 -1.82
N ARG A 3 8.84 -23.33 -2.97
CA ARG A 3 9.31 -22.02 -3.43
C ARG A 3 8.24 -20.99 -3.11
N GLU A 4 8.48 -20.34 -1.96
CA GLU A 4 8.16 -18.94 -1.76
C GLU A 4 6.68 -18.60 -1.67
N ARG A 5 6.05 -19.07 -0.59
CA ARG A 5 4.97 -18.31 0.06
C ARG A 5 5.58 -17.04 0.69
N GLN A 6 6.25 -16.20 -0.10
CA GLN A 6 6.58 -14.83 0.28
C GLN A 6 5.27 -14.06 0.28
N GLN A 7 4.51 -14.24 1.36
CA GLN A 7 3.38 -13.39 1.68
C GLN A 7 3.95 -12.04 2.10
N GLU A 8 4.46 -11.30 1.12
CA GLU A 8 4.77 -9.87 1.27
C GLU A 8 3.53 -9.23 1.87
N GLN A 9 3.66 -8.87 3.15
CA GLN A 9 2.60 -8.28 3.94
C GLN A 9 2.24 -6.93 3.35
N LEU A 10 0.95 -6.60 3.38
CA LEU A 10 0.47 -5.27 2.99
C LEU A 10 0.92 -4.26 4.05
N GLU A 11 1.68 -3.25 3.65
CA GLU A 11 2.09 -2.16 4.52
C GLU A 11 1.04 -1.06 4.52
N ASN A 12 0.63 -0.58 5.69
CA ASN A 12 -0.32 0.53 5.80
C ASN A 12 0.33 1.86 5.38
N VAL A 13 -0.39 2.64 4.59
CA VAL A 13 -0.05 4.02 4.26
C VAL A 13 -0.94 4.93 5.07
N TYR A 14 -0.31 5.78 5.88
CA TYR A 14 -0.99 6.72 6.76
C TYR A 14 -0.99 8.11 6.17
N CYS A 15 -2.12 8.80 6.30
CA CYS A 15 -2.18 10.25 6.11
C CYS A 15 -1.49 10.94 7.29
N LYS A 16 -1.08 12.21 7.11
CA LYS A 16 -0.54 13.05 8.19
C LYS A 16 -1.47 13.16 9.42
N CYS A 17 -2.78 12.94 9.24
CA CYS A 17 -3.75 12.88 10.35
C CYS A 17 -3.77 11.53 11.11
N GLY A 18 -2.84 10.61 10.83
CA GLY A 18 -2.73 9.30 11.48
C GLY A 18 -3.72 8.24 10.98
N LYS A 19 -4.62 8.59 10.06
CA LYS A 19 -5.60 7.63 9.50
C LYS A 19 -4.99 6.84 8.35
N ILE A 20 -5.27 5.53 8.30
CA ILE A 20 -4.96 4.69 7.14
C ILE A 20 -5.76 5.19 5.93
N VAL A 21 -5.07 5.37 4.80
CA VAL A 21 -5.67 5.81 3.53
C VAL A 21 -5.46 4.81 2.39
N ALA A 22 -4.41 4.01 2.47
CA ALA A 22 -4.09 2.99 1.48
C ALA A 22 -3.25 1.89 2.11
N GLN A 23 -3.02 0.83 1.36
CA GLN A 23 -2.02 -0.20 1.67
C GLN A 23 -1.12 -0.39 0.45
N LYS A 24 0.17 -0.65 0.65
CA LYS A 24 1.12 -0.87 -0.43
C LYS A 24 1.76 -2.26 -0.34
N LYS A 25 2.20 -2.77 -1.48
CA LYS A 25 2.99 -3.99 -1.62
C LYS A 25 3.94 -3.85 -2.79
N ARG A 26 5.26 -3.81 -2.55
CA ARG A 26 6.33 -3.59 -3.56
C ARG A 26 5.97 -2.53 -4.61
N TYR A 27 5.32 -2.94 -5.70
CA TYR A 27 4.99 -2.13 -6.87
C TYR A 27 3.51 -1.73 -6.97
N LYS A 28 2.65 -2.19 -6.05
CA LYS A 28 1.21 -1.94 -6.03
C LYS A 28 0.78 -1.08 -4.85
N LEU A 29 -0.15 -0.16 -5.09
CA LEU A 29 -0.83 0.63 -4.08
C LEU A 29 -2.33 0.39 -4.18
N TYR A 30 -2.93 -0.01 -3.06
CA TYR A 30 -4.33 -0.36 -2.90
C TYR A 30 -5.04 0.76 -2.15
N ILE A 31 -5.90 1.49 -2.84
CA ILE A 31 -6.66 2.61 -2.26
C ILE A 31 -8.13 2.19 -2.21
N LYS A 32 -8.72 2.15 -1.01
CA LYS A 32 -10.15 1.90 -0.85
C LYS A 32 -10.90 3.22 -0.78
N CYS A 33 -11.77 3.48 -1.76
CA CYS A 33 -12.61 4.67 -1.73
C CYS A 33 -13.54 4.63 -0.50
N ARG A 34 -13.53 5.68 0.33
CA ARG A 34 -14.39 5.72 1.53
C ARG A 34 -15.87 5.85 1.18
N HIS A 35 -16.21 6.44 0.04
CA HIS A 35 -17.59 6.65 -0.40
C HIS A 35 -18.19 5.37 -1.01
N CYS A 36 -17.62 4.84 -2.09
CA CYS A 36 -18.20 3.70 -2.82
C CYS A 36 -17.63 2.34 -2.44
N LYS A 37 -16.63 2.28 -1.54
CA LYS A 37 -15.95 1.06 -1.06
C LYS A 37 -15.20 0.22 -2.11
N ARG A 38 -15.18 0.65 -3.38
CA ARG A 38 -14.38 0.04 -4.45
C ARG A 38 -12.89 0.32 -4.27
N TYR A 39 -12.06 -0.54 -4.85
CA TYR A 39 -10.60 -0.41 -4.83
C TYR A 39 -10.10 0.24 -6.13
N LEU A 40 -9.22 1.22 -5.98
CA LEU A 40 -8.31 1.66 -7.03
C LEU A 40 -6.95 1.01 -6.76
N ILE A 41 -6.40 0.32 -7.76
CA ILE A 41 -5.11 -0.35 -7.65
C ILE A 41 -4.15 0.32 -8.63
N LEU A 42 -3.12 0.97 -8.11
CA LEU A 42 -2.08 1.61 -8.90
C LEU A 42 -0.84 0.71 -8.95
N SER A 43 -0.15 0.68 -10.08
CA SER A 43 1.11 -0.06 -10.27
C SER A 43 2.17 0.87 -10.83
N THR A 44 3.40 0.79 -10.31
CA THR A 44 4.54 1.63 -10.73
C THR A 44 5.34 1.05 -11.89
N GLY A 45 4.95 -0.11 -12.43
CA GLY A 45 5.59 -0.69 -13.62
C GLY A 45 7.05 -1.17 -13.44
N GLY A 46 7.60 -1.17 -12.22
CA GLY A 46 8.95 -1.69 -11.95
C GLY A 46 9.70 -1.04 -10.78
N SER A 47 9.25 0.12 -10.28
CA SER A 47 9.91 0.81 -9.16
C SER A 47 9.13 0.65 -7.85
N PRO A 48 9.74 0.27 -6.72
CA PRO A 48 9.00 0.13 -5.46
C PRO A 48 8.36 1.45 -5.01
N TRP A 49 7.19 1.39 -4.36
CA TRP A 49 6.54 2.58 -3.79
C TRP A 49 7.38 3.16 -2.64
N GLN A 50 7.86 4.38 -2.84
CA GLN A 50 8.54 5.19 -1.83
C GLN A 50 7.51 6.06 -1.11
N VAL A 51 7.47 6.00 0.22
CA VAL A 51 6.62 6.89 1.02
C VAL A 51 7.47 8.10 1.40
N ILE A 52 7.17 9.27 0.81
CA ILE A 52 7.87 10.52 1.10
C ILE A 52 7.15 11.18 2.29
N GLY A 53 7.71 10.98 3.48
CA GLY A 53 7.13 11.45 4.75
C GLY A 53 6.30 10.36 5.45
N SER A 54 6.97 9.45 6.15
CA SER A 54 6.35 8.74 7.26
C SER A 54 6.21 9.73 8.41
N ASN A 55 4.98 9.93 8.90
CA ASN A 55 4.81 10.32 10.29
C ASN A 55 4.98 9.02 11.08
N ASP A 56 6.23 8.60 11.28
CA ASP A 56 6.54 7.65 12.35
C ASP A 56 6.21 8.37 13.67
N PRO A 57 5.34 7.81 14.52
CA PRO A 57 5.08 8.36 15.85
C PRO A 57 6.32 8.33 16.74
#